data_AF-A0A942J148-F1
#
_entry.id   AF-A0A942J148-F1
#
_cell.length_a   1.000
_cell.length_b   1.000
_cell.length_c   1.000
_cell.angle_alpha   90.00
_cell.angle_beta   90.00
_cell.angle_gamma   90.00
#
_symmetry.space_group_name_H-M   'P 1'
#
loop_
_entity.id
_entity.type
_entity.pdbx_description
1 polymer ?
#
loop_
_entity_poly.entity_id
_entity_poly.type
_entity_poly.pdbx_seq_one_letter_code
_entity_poly.pdbx_strand_id
1 'polypeptide(L)'
;MRNQATEASREIAALQALVSKTVETNRQTLLHKRIEESVEAWKNEGTAINVIDTYDDLSDQEKADLLDKVSLRVKGRPSKKNKYRATGS
;
A
#
# COMPACT_ATOMS: atom_id res chain seq x y z
N MET A 1 0.57 -43.96 10.76
CA MET A 1 -0.48 -42.97 10.44
C MET A 1 -0.40 -41.69 11.27
N ARG A 2 -0.33 -41.71 12.62
CA ARG A 2 -0.22 -40.47 13.44
C ARG A 2 0.98 -39.57 13.07
N ASN A 3 2.16 -40.13 12.82
CA ASN A 3 3.34 -39.33 12.45
C ASN A 3 3.20 -38.64 11.08
N GLN A 4 2.57 -39.28 10.10
CA GLN A 4 2.32 -38.67 8.78
C GLN A 4 1.31 -37.51 8.87
N ALA A 5 0.28 -37.63 9.70
CA ALA A 5 -0.67 -36.54 9.92
C ALA A 5 -0.02 -35.32 10.60
N THR A 6 0.90 -35.55 11.55
CA THR A 6 1.64 -34.48 12.22
C THR A 6 2.62 -33.78 11.28
N GLU A 7 3.37 -34.54 10.46
CA GLU A 7 4.29 -33.94 9.47
C GLU A 7 3.52 -33.18 8.39
N ALA A 8 2.43 -33.73 7.86
CA ALA A 8 1.57 -33.01 6.90
C ALA A 8 0.99 -31.72 7.51
N SER A 9 0.61 -31.73 8.79
CA SER A 9 0.13 -30.53 9.47
C SER A 9 1.21 -29.45 9.63
N ARG A 10 2.47 -29.87 9.87
CA ARG A 10 3.63 -28.96 9.94
C ARG A 10 3.94 -28.35 8.58
N GLU A 11 3.93 -29.16 7.53
CA GLU A 11 4.13 -28.70 6.15
C GLU A 11 3.05 -27.69 5.73
N ILE A 12 1.78 -27.96 6.03
CA ILE A 12 0.67 -27.03 5.77
C ILE A 12 0.88 -25.71 6.51
N ALA A 13 1.25 -25.74 7.78
CA ALA A 13 1.51 -24.53 8.56
C ALA A 13 2.69 -23.71 8.00
N ALA A 14 3.76 -24.39 7.58
CA ALA A 14 4.91 -23.74 6.94
C ALA A 14 4.52 -23.07 5.61
N LEU A 15 3.71 -23.76 4.79
CA LEU A 15 3.19 -23.20 3.54
C LEU A 15 2.28 -21.98 3.79
N GLN A 16 1.40 -22.04 4.78
CA GLN A 16 0.54 -20.90 5.15
C GLN A 16 1.36 -19.68 5.63
N ALA A 17 2.42 -19.93 6.42
CA ALA A 17 3.32 -18.87 6.86
C ALA A 17 4.07 -18.24 5.68
N LEU A 18 4.54 -19.07 4.73
CA LEU A 18 5.21 -18.58 3.53
C LEU A 18 4.26 -17.75 2.66
N VAL A 19 3.05 -18.23 2.41
CA VAL A 19 2.02 -17.50 1.64
C VAL A 19 1.73 -16.15 2.30
N SER A 20 1.52 -16.12 3.62
CA SER A 20 1.25 -14.88 4.35
C SER A 20 2.40 -13.87 4.20
N LYS A 21 3.65 -14.33 4.31
CA LYS A 21 4.84 -13.50 4.11
C LYS A 21 4.92 -12.97 2.67
N THR A 22 4.63 -13.80 1.67
CA THR A 22 4.64 -13.39 0.27
C THR A 22 3.56 -12.36 -0.02
N VAL A 23 2.34 -12.53 0.51
CA VAL A 23 1.25 -11.56 0.37
C VAL A 23 1.64 -10.21 0.96
N GLU A 24 2.23 -10.19 2.16
CA GLU A 24 2.69 -8.95 2.79
C GLU A 24 3.80 -8.28 1.97
N THR A 25 4.77 -9.06 1.50
CA THR A 25 5.85 -8.54 0.64
C THR A 25 5.30 -7.89 -0.62
N ASN A 26 4.36 -8.57 -1.30
CA ASN A 26 3.73 -8.07 -2.50
C ASN A 26 2.95 -6.78 -2.24
N ARG A 27 2.25 -6.68 -1.11
CA ARG A 27 1.54 -5.47 -0.70
C ARG A 27 2.50 -4.29 -0.50
N GLN A 28 3.64 -4.52 0.16
CA GLN A 28 4.66 -3.49 0.36
C GLN A 28 5.28 -3.04 -0.96
N THR A 29 5.60 -3.96 -1.87
CA THR A 29 6.13 -3.65 -3.20
C THR A 29 5.13 -2.84 -4.02
N LEU A 30 3.85 -3.23 -4.02
CA LEU A 30 2.80 -2.50 -4.72
C LEU A 30 2.66 -1.07 -4.18
N LEU A 31 2.63 -0.91 -2.85
CA LEU A 31 2.58 0.40 -2.22
C LEU A 31 3.79 1.26 -2.59
N HIS A 32 5.00 0.69 -2.61
CA HIS A 32 6.21 1.41 -3.00
C HIS A 32 6.11 1.95 -4.43
N LYS A 33 5.71 1.08 -5.37
CA LYS A 33 5.51 1.45 -6.77
C LYS A 33 4.49 2.58 -6.92
N ARG A 34 3.34 2.49 -6.24
CA ARG A 34 2.31 3.55 -6.25
C ARG A 34 2.83 4.89 -5.73
N ILE A 35 3.67 4.87 -4.69
CA ILE A 35 4.32 6.08 -4.16
C ILE A 35 5.25 6.67 -5.22
N GLU A 36 6.08 5.86 -5.87
CA GLU A 36 7.02 6.32 -6.89
C GLU A 36 6.31 6.93 -8.10
N GLU A 37 5.29 6.25 -8.64
CA GLU A 37 4.45 6.74 -9.74
C GLU A 37 3.77 8.07 -9.37
N SER A 38 3.26 8.18 -8.14
CA SER A 38 2.62 9.41 -7.65
C SER A 38 3.63 10.55 -7.44
N VAL A 39 4.85 10.25 -7.00
CA VAL A 39 5.94 11.22 -6.87
C VAL A 39 6.39 11.71 -8.26
N GLU A 40 6.46 10.83 -9.23
CA GLU A 40 6.80 11.18 -10.61
C GLU A 40 5.72 12.08 -11.23
N ALA A 41 4.44 11.72 -11.08
CA ALA A 41 3.32 12.57 -11.48
C ALA A 41 3.39 13.95 -10.83
N TRP A 42 3.73 14.01 -9.54
CA TRP A 42 3.95 15.30 -8.87
C TRP A 42 5.04 16.12 -9.55
N LYS A 43 6.18 15.51 -9.87
CA LYS A 43 7.31 16.21 -10.51
C LYS A 43 6.97 16.72 -11.90
N ASN A 44 6.15 15.98 -12.65
CA ASN A 44 5.80 16.29 -14.04
C ASN A 44 4.62 17.26 -14.15
N GLU A 45 3.57 17.08 -13.34
CA GLU A 45 2.29 17.80 -13.44
C GLU A 45 2.04 18.76 -12.27
N GLY A 46 2.91 18.75 -11.26
CA GLY A 46 2.73 19.54 -10.04
C GLY A 46 1.71 18.96 -9.05
N THR A 47 1.11 17.80 -9.36
CA THR A 47 0.13 17.12 -8.52
C THR A 47 0.22 15.60 -8.67
N ALA A 48 -0.03 14.88 -7.58
CA ALA A 48 -0.15 13.42 -7.58
C ALA A 48 -1.61 12.93 -7.65
N ILE A 49 -2.58 13.85 -7.56
CA ILE A 49 -4.00 13.51 -7.40
C ILE A 49 -4.51 12.70 -8.61
N ASN A 50 -4.12 13.09 -9.83
CA ASN A 50 -4.56 12.42 -11.06
C ASN A 50 -4.21 10.93 -11.04
N VAL A 51 -2.99 10.57 -10.61
CA VAL A 51 -2.56 9.18 -10.49
C VAL A 51 -3.20 8.50 -9.28
N ILE A 52 -3.35 9.18 -8.14
CA ILE A 52 -3.97 8.55 -6.96
C ILE A 52 -5.46 8.25 -7.20
N ASP A 53 -6.16 9.10 -7.95
CA ASP A 53 -7.57 8.90 -8.29
C ASP A 53 -7.79 7.67 -9.20
N THR A 54 -6.77 7.16 -9.92
CA THR A 54 -6.88 5.94 -10.75
C THR A 54 -6.80 4.63 -9.96
N TYR A 55 -6.35 4.66 -8.70
CA TYR A 55 -6.34 3.48 -7.84
C TYR A 55 -7.75 3.23 -7.28
N ASP A 56 -8.53 2.44 -8.00
CA ASP A 56 -9.91 2.08 -7.66
C ASP A 56 -10.00 1.08 -6.49
N ASP A 57 -8.93 0.34 -6.24
CA ASP A 57 -8.80 -0.62 -5.14
C ASP A 57 -8.48 0.04 -3.79
N LEU A 58 -8.16 1.34 -3.76
CA LEU A 58 -7.85 2.07 -2.53
C LEU A 58 -9.07 2.80 -1.99
N SER A 59 -9.31 2.63 -0.68
CA SER A 59 -10.24 3.48 0.07
C SER A 59 -9.76 4.93 0.16
N ASP A 60 -10.66 5.87 0.47
CA ASP A 60 -10.30 7.28 0.68
C ASP A 60 -9.24 7.44 1.78
N GLN A 61 -9.30 6.63 2.83
CA GLN A 61 -8.29 6.65 3.90
C GLN A 61 -6.91 6.22 3.36
N GLU A 62 -6.85 5.18 2.53
CA GLU A 62 -5.59 4.73 1.93
C GLU A 62 -5.05 5.73 0.91
N LYS A 63 -5.94 6.37 0.13
CA LYS A 63 -5.58 7.47 -0.77
C LYS A 63 -5.05 8.68 0.01
N ALA A 64 -5.64 8.98 1.17
CA ALA A 64 -5.17 10.03 2.07
C ALA A 64 -3.74 9.73 2.53
N ASP A 65 -3.49 8.53 3.05
CA ASP A 65 -2.19 8.11 3.53
C ASP A 65 -1.13 8.11 2.40
N LEU A 66 -1.53 7.69 1.20
CA LEU A 66 -0.67 7.71 0.01
C LEU A 66 -0.27 9.14 -0.36
N LEU A 67 -1.25 10.06 -0.44
CA LEU A 67 -0.98 11.48 -0.75
C LEU A 67 -0.06 12.13 0.29
N ASP A 68 -0.18 11.76 1.57
CA ASP A 68 0.70 12.26 2.62
C ASP A 68 2.12 11.70 2.51
N LYS A 69 2.28 10.42 2.19
CA LYS A 69 3.60 9.81 1.93
C LYS A 69 4.29 10.46 0.73
N VAL A 70 3.54 10.72 -0.35
CA VAL A 70 4.05 11.45 -1.52
C VAL A 70 4.45 12.87 -1.15
N SER A 71 3.61 13.58 -0.40
CA SER A 71 3.89 14.94 0.07
C SER A 71 5.10 14.99 0.99
N LEU A 72 5.29 14.01 1.87
CA LEU A 72 6.48 13.89 2.70
C LEU A 72 7.74 13.72 1.84
N ARG A 73 7.71 12.90 0.79
CA ARG A 73 8.87 12.70 -0.10
C ARG A 73 9.20 13.93 -0.94
N VAL A 74 8.19 14.65 -1.44
CA VAL A 74 8.40 15.79 -2.34
C VAL A 74 8.62 17.10 -1.58
N LYS A 75 7.92 17.30 -0.46
CA LYS A 75 7.86 18.58 0.27
C LYS A 75 8.42 18.49 1.69
N GLY A 76 8.78 17.31 2.19
CA GLY A 76 9.23 17.11 3.58
C GLY A 76 8.11 17.22 4.63
N ARG A 77 6.84 17.33 4.21
CA ARG A 77 5.68 17.47 5.13
C ARG A 77 4.42 16.84 4.55
N PRO A 78 3.48 16.36 5.39
CA PRO A 78 2.18 15.87 4.92
C PRO A 78 1.37 16.95 4.18
N SER A 79 0.37 16.54 3.41
CA SER A 79 -0.46 17.49 2.67
C SER A 79 -1.35 18.27 3.63
N LYS A 80 -1.24 19.61 3.61
CA LYS A 80 -2.11 20.49 4.43
C LYS A 80 -3.58 20.40 4.02
N LYS A 81 -3.86 20.14 2.74
CA LYS A 81 -5.20 19.99 2.16
C LYS A 81 -5.24 18.65 1.44
N ASN A 82 -5.47 17.59 2.21
CA ASN A 82 -5.61 16.25 1.67
C ASN A 82 -7.07 16.04 1.26
N LYS A 83 -7.33 15.98 -0.06
CA LYS A 83 -8.68 15.83 -0.64
C LYS A 83 -9.44 14.62 -0.07
N TYR A 84 -8.72 13.57 0.30
CA TYR A 84 -9.29 12.30 0.74
C TYR A 84 -9.55 12.23 2.26
N ARG A 85 -9.02 13.19 3.04
CA ARG A 85 -9.44 13.34 4.43
C ARG A 85 -10.80 14.03 4.42
N ALA A 86 -11.87 13.28 4.64
CA ALA A 86 -13.17 13.87 4.92
C ALA A 86 -13.01 14.90 6.05
N THR A 87 -13.26 16.18 5.75
CA THR A 87 -13.57 17.15 6.80
C THR A 87 -14.87 16.64 7.42
N GLY A 88 -14.81 16.19 8.67
CA GLY A 88 -15.89 15.47 9.33
C GLY A 88 -17.28 16.08 9.11
N SER A 89 -18.26 15.21 8.92
CA SER A 89 -19.63 15.46 9.41
C SER A 89 -19.70 15.09 10.88
#